data_AF-A0A8B9Q2H5-F1
#
_entry.id   AF-A0A8B9Q2H5-F1
#
_cell.length_a   1.000
_cell.length_b   1.000
_cell.length_c   1.000
_cell.angle_alpha   90.00
_cell.angle_beta   90.00
_cell.angle_gamma   90.00
#
_symmetry.space_group_name_H-M   'P 1'
#
loop_
_entity.id
_entity.type
_entity.pdbx_description
1 polymer ?
#
loop_
_entity_poly.entity_id
_entity_poly.type
_entity_poly.pdbx_seq_one_letter_code
_entity_poly.pdbx_strand_id
1 'polypeptide(L)'
;LAQKLEKQERTTLKLQKQLRAYAKQIQDLTGKCLLGRELQLKPGSRASPKEGSALMPTVLSPPDYRPQSSPGVLPDLPAYILFMCFRHADHCCDEPRARSLLDAAVNAIKRVMKKHSDDFDVVALWLANACRLLNCLRQYGRDEVGYWQENTARQNEHRLHNVDPQGACRSLGALAIQLYQQLIRTAEKGLKPMIVAAMLESETIQGLSSARPPGPRRPLAAPAHTLPELLLQLGSFHEALSCQGLPATVVHQAIRQLLFLISGTTLNYLLLRKDACSWSRGIQLRYNISQLEQWLRAEGLHQSGAREVLEPLVQAAQLLQVKKATEEDAGAICSLCTVLSTQQVVKILRAYTPAAGLEERVSPSFISSKRLQEQNPEGPSQLLVDTCHLFPVHLPFSASSVHLDELHIPESIDLAFLLRV
;
A
#
# COMPACT_ATOMS: atom_id res chain seq x y z
N LEU A 1 24.57 -12.15 -70.81
CA LEU A 1 23.50 -12.14 -69.80
C LEU A 1 23.37 -13.48 -69.08
N ALA A 2 23.18 -14.59 -69.78
CA ALA A 2 23.07 -15.94 -69.19
C ALA A 2 24.22 -16.34 -68.23
N GLN A 3 25.48 -16.11 -68.60
CA GLN A 3 26.64 -16.43 -67.73
C GLN A 3 26.69 -15.58 -66.44
N LYS A 4 26.18 -14.34 -66.47
CA LYS A 4 26.10 -13.51 -65.25
C LYS A 4 24.99 -14.02 -64.32
N LEU A 5 23.86 -14.45 -64.88
CA LEU A 5 22.75 -15.04 -64.14
C LEU A 5 23.17 -16.35 -63.47
N GLU A 6 23.85 -17.23 -64.20
CA GLU A 6 24.33 -18.52 -63.67
C GLU A 6 25.38 -18.33 -62.57
N LYS A 7 26.26 -17.33 -62.71
CA LYS A 7 27.22 -16.97 -61.64
C LYS A 7 26.49 -16.44 -60.40
N GLN A 8 25.42 -15.66 -60.59
CA GLN A 8 24.61 -15.13 -59.50
C GLN A 8 23.86 -16.24 -58.77
N GLU A 9 23.24 -17.18 -59.49
CA GLU A 9 22.56 -18.35 -58.91
C GLU A 9 23.51 -19.24 -58.10
N ARG A 10 24.73 -19.47 -58.60
CA ARG A 10 25.75 -20.21 -57.87
C ARG A 10 26.17 -19.48 -56.59
N THR A 11 26.21 -18.15 -56.58
CA THR A 11 26.50 -17.38 -55.36
C THR A 11 25.36 -17.41 -54.36
N THR A 12 24.10 -17.33 -54.80
CA THR A 12 22.93 -17.47 -53.91
C THR A 12 22.84 -18.85 -53.29
N LEU A 13 23.12 -19.91 -54.05
CA LEU A 13 23.18 -21.28 -53.51
C LEU A 13 24.28 -21.46 -52.46
N LYS A 14 25.44 -20.83 -52.66
CA LYS A 14 26.52 -20.84 -51.66
C LYS A 14 26.11 -20.10 -50.39
N LEU A 15 25.50 -18.92 -50.51
CA LEU A 15 25.00 -18.13 -49.38
C LEU A 15 23.89 -18.87 -48.62
N GLN A 16 22.97 -19.54 -49.32
CA GLN A 16 21.93 -20.36 -48.67
C GLN A 16 22.51 -21.55 -47.91
N LYS A 17 23.54 -22.21 -48.44
CA LYS A 17 24.25 -23.27 -47.72
C LYS A 17 24.96 -22.74 -46.47
N GLN A 18 25.60 -21.58 -46.56
CA GLN A 18 26.23 -20.92 -45.41
C GLN A 18 25.19 -20.50 -44.36
N LEU A 19 24.06 -19.93 -44.76
CA LEU A 19 22.95 -19.58 -43.85
C LEU A 19 22.40 -20.81 -43.12
N ARG A 20 22.25 -21.95 -43.80
CA ARG A 20 21.84 -23.21 -43.14
C ARG A 20 22.90 -23.74 -42.19
N ALA A 21 24.17 -23.61 -42.53
CA ALA A 21 25.27 -23.99 -41.63
C ALA A 21 25.28 -23.10 -40.38
N TYR A 22 25.14 -21.78 -40.53
CA TYR A 22 25.03 -20.86 -39.40
C TYR A 22 23.76 -21.10 -38.58
N ALA A 23 22.62 -21.38 -39.20
CA ALA A 23 21.39 -21.72 -38.48
C ALA A 23 21.54 -23.00 -37.65
N LYS A 24 22.23 -24.01 -38.17
CA LYS A 24 22.55 -25.25 -37.45
C LYS A 24 23.56 -25.01 -36.33
N GLN A 25 24.55 -24.17 -36.57
CA GLN A 25 25.55 -23.78 -35.56
C GLN A 25 24.93 -22.94 -34.43
N ILE A 26 23.95 -22.08 -34.77
CA ILE A 26 23.08 -21.40 -33.80
C ILE A 26 22.26 -22.44 -33.05
N GLN A 27 21.60 -23.40 -33.71
CA GLN A 27 20.85 -24.47 -33.03
C GLN A 27 21.71 -25.33 -32.09
N ASP A 28 22.97 -25.62 -32.47
CA ASP A 28 23.92 -26.36 -31.64
C ASP A 28 24.47 -25.51 -30.47
N LEU A 29 24.62 -24.19 -30.66
CA LEU A 29 24.96 -23.25 -29.59
C LEU A 29 23.77 -23.00 -28.66
N THR A 30 22.55 -22.89 -29.20
CA THR A 30 21.30 -22.78 -28.45
C THR A 30 21.05 -24.07 -27.69
N GLY A 31 21.26 -25.25 -28.29
CA GLY A 31 21.17 -26.55 -27.63
C GLY A 31 22.17 -26.76 -26.49
N LYS A 32 23.33 -26.09 -26.54
CA LYS A 32 24.29 -26.00 -25.42
C LYS A 32 23.94 -24.90 -24.41
N CYS A 33 23.22 -23.85 -24.81
CA CYS A 33 22.64 -22.83 -23.93
C CYS A 33 21.32 -23.26 -23.27
N LEU A 34 20.66 -24.34 -23.74
CA LEU A 34 19.43 -24.90 -23.16
C LEU A 34 19.65 -25.58 -21.79
N LEU A 35 20.90 -25.63 -21.31
CA LEU A 35 21.15 -25.69 -19.87
C LEU A 35 20.94 -24.28 -19.30
N GLY A 36 19.65 -23.94 -19.16
CA GLY A 36 19.21 -22.74 -18.47
C GLY A 36 19.92 -22.67 -17.12
N ARG A 37 20.50 -21.50 -16.85
CA ARG A 37 21.24 -21.28 -15.63
C ARG A 37 20.25 -21.09 -14.45
N GLU A 38 20.05 -22.12 -13.60
CA GLU A 38 19.23 -22.11 -12.35
C GLU A 38 19.93 -22.30 -10.98
N LEU A 39 19.79 -21.46 -9.96
CA LEU A 39 20.53 -21.65 -8.69
C LEU A 39 20.48 -23.09 -8.02
N GLN A 40 21.63 -23.77 -7.83
CA GLN A 40 21.84 -25.04 -7.09
C GLN A 40 22.59 -24.81 -5.77
N LEU A 41 22.62 -25.79 -4.86
CA LEU A 41 23.62 -25.84 -3.77
C LEU A 41 24.87 -26.64 -4.19
N LYS A 42 26.03 -26.36 -3.59
CA LYS A 42 27.30 -27.07 -3.87
C LYS A 42 27.15 -28.61 -3.80
N PRO A 43 27.64 -29.37 -4.80
CA PRO A 43 27.56 -30.83 -4.78
C PRO A 43 28.53 -31.40 -3.74
N GLY A 44 28.01 -32.08 -2.73
CA GLY A 44 28.80 -32.71 -1.66
C GLY A 44 28.09 -32.91 -0.33
N SER A 45 26.95 -32.24 -0.11
CA SER A 45 26.15 -32.37 1.11
C SER A 45 25.01 -33.35 0.86
N ARG A 46 24.98 -34.48 1.56
CA ARG A 46 23.77 -35.33 1.60
C ARG A 46 22.61 -34.47 2.10
N ALA A 47 21.56 -34.38 1.26
CA ALA A 47 20.31 -33.69 1.55
C ALA A 47 19.82 -34.04 2.95
N SER A 48 19.78 -33.05 3.82
CA SER A 48 19.14 -33.17 5.14
C SER A 48 18.14 -32.03 5.33
N PRO A 49 17.04 -32.24 6.06
CA PRO A 49 15.97 -31.25 6.28
C PRO A 49 16.42 -29.98 7.05
N LYS A 50 17.73 -29.78 7.26
CA LYS A 50 18.34 -28.65 7.95
C LYS A 50 18.64 -27.45 7.04
N GLU A 51 18.52 -27.58 5.72
CA GLU A 51 18.98 -26.57 4.73
C GLU A 51 18.03 -25.37 4.60
N GLY A 52 16.72 -25.59 4.68
CA GLY A 52 15.74 -24.50 4.81
C GLY A 52 15.95 -23.66 6.08
N SER A 53 16.56 -24.23 7.13
CA SER A 53 16.85 -23.49 8.37
C SER A 53 18.05 -22.56 8.28
N ALA A 54 18.94 -22.70 7.29
CA ALA A 54 20.10 -21.83 7.08
C ALA A 54 19.83 -20.73 6.01
N LEU A 55 18.99 -21.05 5.02
CA LEU A 55 18.49 -20.09 4.02
C LEU A 55 17.67 -18.96 4.66
N MET A 56 16.76 -19.32 5.57
CA MET A 56 15.75 -18.39 6.07
C MET A 56 16.34 -17.28 6.96
N PRO A 57 17.26 -17.54 7.91
CA PRO A 57 17.94 -16.47 8.65
C PRO A 57 18.71 -15.51 7.72
N THR A 58 19.32 -16.03 6.66
CA THR A 58 20.21 -15.26 5.79
C THR A 58 19.46 -14.47 4.71
N VAL A 59 18.35 -15.00 4.19
CA VAL A 59 17.47 -14.32 3.22
C VAL A 59 16.45 -13.41 3.90
N LEU A 60 16.03 -13.72 5.14
CA LEU A 60 14.93 -13.02 5.83
C LEU A 60 15.33 -12.26 7.10
N SER A 61 16.58 -12.39 7.52
CA SER A 61 17.16 -11.61 8.63
C SER A 61 18.64 -11.33 8.43
N PRO A 62 19.06 -10.61 7.37
CA PRO A 62 20.20 -9.75 7.57
C PRO A 62 19.69 -8.68 8.55
N PRO A 63 20.29 -8.52 9.75
CA PRO A 63 20.09 -7.30 10.54
C PRO A 63 20.33 -6.00 9.71
N ASP A 64 20.85 -6.14 8.48
CA ASP A 64 21.28 -5.09 7.57
C ASP A 64 20.63 -5.11 6.16
N TYR A 65 19.54 -5.86 5.89
CA TYR A 65 18.89 -5.79 4.56
C TYR A 65 18.07 -4.52 4.44
N ARG A 66 18.78 -3.45 4.12
CA ARG A 66 18.24 -2.17 3.73
C ARG A 66 18.54 -2.02 2.24
N PRO A 67 17.61 -2.39 1.34
CA PRO A 67 17.81 -2.21 -0.10
C PRO A 67 18.09 -0.74 -0.44
N GLN A 68 17.66 0.20 0.42
CA GLN A 68 17.95 1.63 0.35
C GLN A 68 19.43 1.99 0.58
N SER A 69 20.22 1.11 1.19
CA SER A 69 21.65 1.35 1.51
C SER A 69 22.60 1.02 0.36
N SER A 70 22.14 0.30 -0.67
CA SER A 70 22.97 -0.18 -1.77
C SER A 70 22.30 0.15 -3.12
N PRO A 71 22.83 1.09 -3.92
CA PRO A 71 22.25 1.44 -5.21
C PRO A 71 22.26 0.22 -6.15
N GLY A 72 21.09 -0.10 -6.71
CA GLY A 72 20.92 -1.18 -7.69
C GLY A 72 20.37 -2.51 -7.14
N VAL A 73 20.16 -2.65 -5.82
CA VAL A 73 19.55 -3.85 -5.24
C VAL A 73 18.03 -3.74 -5.28
N LEU A 74 17.38 -4.72 -5.91
CA LEU A 74 15.92 -4.79 -6.00
C LEU A 74 15.31 -5.00 -4.60
N PRO A 75 14.37 -4.17 -4.12
CA PRO A 75 13.72 -4.34 -2.82
C PRO A 75 13.05 -5.70 -2.62
N ASP A 76 12.55 -6.27 -3.72
CA ASP A 76 11.88 -7.56 -3.81
C ASP A 76 12.81 -8.73 -4.20
N LEU A 77 14.13 -8.52 -4.15
CA LEU A 77 15.15 -9.56 -4.38
C LEU A 77 14.94 -10.84 -3.53
N PRO A 78 14.63 -10.77 -2.22
CA PRO A 78 14.37 -11.96 -1.41
C PRO A 78 13.26 -12.84 -2.00
N ALA A 79 12.20 -12.23 -2.53
CA ALA A 79 11.11 -12.96 -3.17
C ALA A 79 11.57 -13.73 -4.43
N TYR A 80 12.39 -13.11 -5.28
CA TYR A 80 12.94 -13.78 -6.46
C TYR A 80 13.89 -14.93 -6.08
N ILE A 81 14.74 -14.74 -5.06
CA ILE A 81 15.64 -15.79 -4.58
C ILE A 81 14.83 -16.99 -4.07
N LEU A 82 13.82 -16.76 -3.23
CA LEU A 82 12.93 -17.81 -2.72
C LEU A 82 12.21 -18.54 -3.86
N PHE A 83 11.73 -17.79 -4.86
CA PHE A 83 11.08 -18.37 -6.03
C PHE A 83 12.04 -19.22 -6.87
N MET A 84 13.29 -18.78 -7.11
CA MET A 84 14.28 -19.57 -7.84
C MET A 84 14.65 -20.85 -7.11
N CYS A 85 14.80 -20.81 -5.77
CA CYS A 85 15.00 -22.01 -4.97
C CYS A 85 13.81 -22.99 -5.07
N PHE A 86 12.58 -22.46 -5.12
CA PHE A 86 11.38 -23.25 -5.34
C PHE A 86 11.38 -23.87 -6.75
N ARG A 87 11.71 -23.10 -7.79
CA ARG A 87 11.82 -23.57 -9.17
C ARG A 87 12.84 -24.70 -9.30
N HIS A 88 13.97 -24.60 -8.61
CA HIS A 88 14.95 -25.67 -8.59
C HIS A 88 14.43 -26.94 -7.89
N ALA A 89 13.64 -26.81 -6.81
CA ALA A 89 12.98 -27.96 -6.18
C ALA A 89 11.93 -28.62 -7.08
N ASP A 90 11.19 -27.79 -7.82
CA ASP A 90 10.28 -28.23 -8.88
C ASP A 90 11.03 -29.00 -9.98
N HIS A 91 12.14 -28.48 -10.48
CA HIS A 91 12.98 -29.16 -11.49
C HIS A 91 13.48 -30.54 -11.03
N CYS A 92 13.85 -30.66 -9.75
CA CYS A 92 14.28 -31.94 -9.16
C CYS A 92 13.13 -32.91 -8.83
N CYS A 93 11.87 -32.52 -9.09
CA CYS A 93 10.68 -33.26 -8.66
C CYS A 93 10.62 -33.53 -7.14
N ASP A 94 11.23 -32.65 -6.33
CA ASP A 94 11.30 -32.79 -4.86
C ASP A 94 10.21 -31.94 -4.21
N GLU A 95 8.98 -32.46 -4.27
CA GLU A 95 7.81 -31.80 -3.69
C GLU A 95 7.93 -31.56 -2.16
N PRO A 96 8.43 -32.51 -1.34
CA PRO A 96 8.65 -32.26 0.08
C PRO A 96 9.59 -31.07 0.34
N ARG A 97 10.69 -30.96 -0.42
CA ARG A 97 11.61 -29.81 -0.31
C ARG A 97 10.94 -28.51 -0.73
N ALA A 98 10.20 -28.51 -1.83
CA ALA A 98 9.49 -27.33 -2.33
C ALA A 98 8.47 -26.80 -1.31
N ARG A 99 7.66 -27.69 -0.72
CA ARG A 99 6.69 -27.35 0.33
C ARG A 99 7.38 -26.85 1.60
N SER A 100 8.39 -27.58 2.08
CA SER A 100 9.16 -27.20 3.28
C SER A 100 9.82 -25.84 3.14
N LEU A 101 10.33 -25.50 1.95
CA LEU A 101 10.94 -24.19 1.66
C LEU A 101 9.92 -23.05 1.82
N LEU A 102 8.73 -23.16 1.23
CA LEU A 102 7.71 -22.10 1.31
C LEU A 102 7.10 -22.00 2.71
N ASP A 103 6.88 -23.12 3.39
CA ASP A 103 6.44 -23.11 4.80
C ASP A 103 7.48 -22.44 5.70
N ALA A 104 8.76 -22.72 5.48
CA ALA A 104 9.84 -22.08 6.21
C ALA A 104 9.89 -20.56 5.92
N ALA A 105 9.65 -20.14 4.68
CA ALA A 105 9.57 -18.73 4.30
C ALA A 105 8.40 -18.01 4.98
N VAL A 106 7.19 -18.57 4.89
CA VAL A 106 5.98 -18.04 5.56
C VAL A 106 6.22 -17.91 7.07
N ASN A 107 6.78 -18.93 7.71
CA ASN A 107 7.05 -18.91 9.14
C ASN A 107 8.13 -17.92 9.54
N ALA A 108 9.15 -17.73 8.70
CA ALA A 108 10.18 -16.74 8.93
C ALA A 108 9.66 -15.31 8.80
N ILE A 109 8.85 -15.01 7.78
CA ILE A 109 8.19 -13.70 7.65
C ILE A 109 7.32 -13.44 8.88
N LYS A 110 6.52 -14.42 9.34
CA LYS A 110 5.74 -14.30 10.57
C LYS A 110 6.60 -14.02 11.82
N ARG A 111 7.79 -14.63 11.91
CA ARG A 111 8.74 -14.35 13.01
C ARG A 111 9.28 -12.93 12.95
N VAL A 112 9.65 -12.43 11.76
CA VAL A 112 10.09 -11.05 11.58
C VAL A 112 8.98 -10.08 11.95
N MET A 113 7.76 -10.32 11.48
CA MET A 113 6.58 -9.54 11.86
C MET A 113 6.36 -9.50 13.37
N LYS A 114 6.54 -10.63 14.07
CA LYS A 114 6.38 -10.66 15.53
C LYS A 114 7.44 -9.82 16.27
N LYS A 115 8.65 -9.71 15.71
CA LYS A 115 9.77 -8.98 16.31
C LYS A 115 9.77 -7.48 15.96
N HIS A 116 9.37 -7.15 14.74
CA HIS A 116 9.43 -5.79 14.18
C HIS A 116 8.04 -5.27 13.80
N SER A 117 7.00 -5.68 14.53
CA SER A 117 5.60 -5.32 14.23
C SER A 117 5.33 -3.81 14.29
N ASP A 118 6.14 -3.07 15.03
CA ASP A 118 6.02 -1.61 15.21
C ASP A 118 6.87 -0.81 14.20
N ASP A 119 7.66 -1.47 13.35
CA ASP A 119 8.52 -0.83 12.35
C ASP A 119 7.80 -0.83 10.99
N PHE A 120 7.35 0.35 10.56
CA PHE A 120 6.57 0.50 9.33
C PHE A 120 7.35 0.07 8.09
N ASP A 121 8.64 0.42 8.00
CA ASP A 121 9.47 0.13 6.84
C ASP A 121 9.72 -1.36 6.69
N VAL A 122 9.98 -2.05 7.82
CA VAL A 122 10.15 -3.50 7.83
C VAL A 122 8.86 -4.21 7.44
N VAL A 123 7.71 -3.77 7.95
CA VAL A 123 6.41 -4.37 7.58
C VAL A 123 6.09 -4.12 6.10
N ALA A 124 6.36 -2.93 5.57
CA ALA A 124 6.17 -2.58 4.16
C ALA A 124 7.06 -3.45 3.24
N LEU A 125 8.34 -3.61 3.59
CA LEU A 125 9.28 -4.47 2.87
C LEU A 125 8.78 -5.91 2.78
N TRP A 126 8.31 -6.48 3.90
CA TRP A 126 7.84 -7.86 3.93
C TRP A 126 6.48 -8.05 3.26
N LEU A 127 5.61 -7.05 3.29
CA LEU A 127 4.39 -7.03 2.49
C LEU A 127 4.73 -7.09 0.99
N ALA A 128 5.66 -6.24 0.53
CA ALA A 128 6.10 -6.21 -0.86
C ALA A 128 6.69 -7.55 -1.31
N ASN A 129 7.60 -8.13 -0.50
CA ASN A 129 8.21 -9.42 -0.78
C ASN A 129 7.21 -10.58 -0.77
N ALA A 130 6.25 -10.59 0.16
CA ALA A 130 5.19 -11.61 0.20
C ALA A 130 4.29 -11.54 -1.04
N CYS A 131 3.88 -10.32 -1.43
CA CYS A 131 3.11 -10.09 -2.66
C CYS A 131 3.91 -10.48 -3.91
N ARG A 132 5.20 -10.13 -3.99
CA ARG A 132 6.05 -10.50 -5.12
C ARG A 132 6.20 -12.01 -5.23
N LEU A 133 6.49 -12.71 -4.13
CA LEU A 133 6.63 -14.16 -4.12
C LEU A 133 5.34 -14.86 -4.57
N LEU A 134 4.19 -14.38 -4.06
CA LEU A 134 2.88 -14.85 -4.50
C LEU A 134 2.67 -14.63 -6.01
N ASN A 135 3.01 -13.45 -6.52
CA ASN A 135 2.88 -13.13 -7.93
C ASN A 135 3.83 -13.97 -8.80
N CYS A 136 5.06 -14.24 -8.37
CA CYS A 136 5.96 -15.15 -9.08
C CYS A 136 5.39 -16.58 -9.16
N LEU A 137 4.89 -17.12 -8.05
CA LEU A 137 4.26 -18.45 -8.04
C LEU A 137 3.03 -18.53 -8.97
N ARG A 138 2.26 -17.44 -9.09
CA ARG A 138 1.14 -17.34 -10.04
C ARG A 138 1.60 -17.20 -11.49
N GLN A 139 2.54 -16.29 -11.75
CA GLN A 139 3.05 -15.94 -13.08
C GLN A 139 3.73 -17.12 -13.77
N TYR A 140 4.51 -17.90 -13.02
CA TYR A 140 5.24 -19.06 -13.52
C TYR A 140 4.54 -20.38 -13.20
N GLY A 141 3.39 -20.34 -12.52
CA GLY A 141 2.60 -21.51 -12.16
C GLY A 141 1.80 -22.10 -13.32
N ARG A 142 0.93 -23.04 -12.95
CA ARG A 142 0.07 -23.82 -13.85
C ARG A 142 -1.40 -23.41 -13.81
N ASP A 143 -1.69 -22.24 -13.26
CA ASP A 143 -3.05 -21.80 -12.99
C ASP A 143 -3.90 -21.72 -14.27
N GLU A 144 -5.15 -22.16 -14.16
CA GLU A 144 -6.16 -22.13 -15.22
C GLU A 144 -6.55 -20.69 -15.60
N VAL A 145 -6.36 -19.75 -14.66
CA VAL A 145 -6.65 -18.32 -14.84
C VAL A 145 -5.75 -17.67 -15.91
N GLY A 146 -4.64 -18.30 -16.30
CA GLY A 146 -3.83 -17.85 -17.44
C GLY A 146 -2.89 -16.67 -17.16
N TYR A 147 -2.41 -16.51 -15.91
CA TYR A 147 -1.48 -15.42 -15.53
C TYR A 147 -0.19 -15.32 -16.36
N TRP A 148 0.18 -16.40 -17.04
CA TRP A 148 1.36 -16.49 -17.91
C TRP A 148 1.14 -15.83 -19.29
N GLN A 149 -0.07 -15.36 -19.62
CA GLN A 149 -0.35 -14.75 -20.93
C GLN A 149 0.45 -13.46 -21.19
N GLU A 150 0.78 -12.72 -20.13
CA GLU A 150 1.59 -11.50 -20.22
C GLU A 150 3.11 -11.77 -20.28
N ASN A 151 3.53 -13.04 -20.16
CA ASN A 151 4.94 -13.41 -20.15
C ASN A 151 5.56 -13.36 -21.54
N THR A 152 6.82 -12.96 -21.59
CA THR A 152 7.68 -13.15 -22.76
C THR A 152 7.96 -14.64 -23.02
N ALA A 153 8.38 -15.00 -24.23
CA ALA A 153 8.78 -16.37 -24.57
C ALA A 153 9.84 -16.92 -23.61
N ARG A 154 10.85 -16.11 -23.28
CA ARG A 154 11.91 -16.46 -22.32
C ARG A 154 11.39 -16.66 -20.90
N GLN A 155 10.44 -15.85 -20.44
CA GLN A 155 9.81 -16.07 -19.13
C GLN A 155 8.99 -17.36 -19.09
N ASN A 156 8.35 -17.73 -20.21
CA ASN A 156 7.60 -18.98 -20.30
C ASN A 156 8.47 -20.24 -20.24
N GLU A 157 9.77 -20.14 -20.52
CA GLU A 157 10.75 -21.21 -20.32
C GLU A 157 11.00 -21.51 -18.82
N HIS A 158 10.69 -20.56 -17.92
CA HIS A 158 10.89 -20.72 -16.47
C HIS A 158 9.66 -21.17 -15.70
N ARG A 159 8.64 -21.68 -16.41
CA ARG A 159 7.41 -22.14 -15.78
C ARG A 159 7.65 -23.42 -14.97
N LEU A 160 6.81 -23.61 -13.96
CA LEU A 160 6.85 -24.77 -13.08
C LEU A 160 6.25 -25.99 -13.79
N HIS A 161 6.91 -27.14 -13.62
CA HIS A 161 6.63 -28.36 -14.38
C HIS A 161 6.21 -29.58 -13.52
N ASN A 162 6.40 -29.58 -12.21
CA ASN A 162 6.22 -30.81 -11.42
C ASN A 162 5.37 -30.60 -10.17
N VAL A 163 5.55 -29.48 -9.45
CA VAL A 163 4.94 -29.17 -8.17
C VAL A 163 3.83 -28.13 -8.33
N ASP A 164 2.67 -28.38 -7.71
CA ASP A 164 1.57 -27.41 -7.67
C ASP A 164 1.78 -26.36 -6.56
N PRO A 165 1.91 -25.06 -6.89
CA PRO A 165 2.10 -24.01 -5.90
C PRO A 165 0.80 -23.55 -5.20
N GLN A 166 -0.39 -24.03 -5.58
CA GLN A 166 -1.67 -23.45 -5.14
C GLN A 166 -1.86 -23.42 -3.61
N GLY A 167 -1.42 -24.46 -2.90
CA GLY A 167 -1.45 -24.51 -1.43
C GLY A 167 -0.61 -23.40 -0.79
N ALA A 168 0.58 -23.16 -1.33
CA ALA A 168 1.46 -22.10 -0.86
C ALA A 168 0.94 -20.70 -1.25
N CYS A 169 0.35 -20.55 -2.43
CA CYS A 169 -0.30 -19.31 -2.86
C CYS A 169 -1.41 -18.88 -1.89
N ARG A 170 -2.24 -19.81 -1.41
CA ARG A 170 -3.27 -19.52 -0.39
C ARG A 170 -2.65 -19.04 0.92
N SER A 171 -1.61 -19.73 1.39
CA SER A 171 -0.92 -19.38 2.64
C SER A 171 -0.21 -18.03 2.56
N LEU A 172 0.46 -17.73 1.44
CA LEU A 172 1.09 -16.44 1.17
C LEU A 172 0.07 -15.31 1.00
N GLY A 173 -1.06 -15.57 0.34
CA GLY A 173 -2.16 -14.60 0.22
C GLY A 173 -2.73 -14.22 1.59
N ALA A 174 -2.98 -15.20 2.46
CA ALA A 174 -3.42 -14.94 3.84
C ALA A 174 -2.37 -14.15 4.64
N LEU A 175 -1.08 -14.49 4.49
CA LEU A 175 0.02 -13.77 5.12
C LEU A 175 0.12 -12.31 4.63
N ALA A 176 -0.05 -12.06 3.32
CA ALA A 176 -0.02 -10.72 2.75
C ALA A 176 -1.16 -9.85 3.29
N ILE A 177 -2.36 -10.40 3.48
CA ILE A 177 -3.47 -9.69 4.14
C ILE A 177 -3.11 -9.35 5.59
N GLN A 178 -2.51 -10.29 6.34
CA GLN A 178 -2.07 -10.05 7.72
C GLN A 178 -0.99 -8.95 7.80
N LEU A 179 -0.03 -8.96 6.86
CA LEU A 179 1.00 -7.93 6.73
C LEU A 179 0.39 -6.56 6.45
N TYR A 180 -0.57 -6.47 5.52
CA TYR A 180 -1.27 -5.22 5.24
C TYR A 180 -2.04 -4.70 6.46
N GLN A 181 -2.75 -5.56 7.17
CA GLN A 181 -3.44 -5.16 8.41
C GLN A 181 -2.47 -4.65 9.47
N GLN A 182 -1.31 -5.31 9.62
CA GLN A 182 -0.27 -4.86 10.55
C GLN A 182 0.35 -3.53 10.13
N LEU A 183 0.57 -3.32 8.82
CA LEU A 183 1.08 -2.08 8.25
C LEU A 183 0.17 -0.91 8.64
N ILE A 184 -1.14 -1.05 8.43
CA ILE A 184 -2.12 -0.02 8.79
C ILE A 184 -2.11 0.25 10.29
N ARG A 185 -2.13 -0.80 11.14
CA ARG A 185 -2.08 -0.64 12.60
C ARG A 185 -0.84 0.11 13.07
N THR A 186 0.30 -0.13 12.42
CA THR A 186 1.57 0.54 12.73
C THR A 186 1.50 2.03 12.39
N ALA A 187 0.99 2.36 11.20
CA ALA A 187 0.75 3.76 10.82
C ALA A 187 -0.29 4.44 11.71
N GLU A 188 -1.37 3.75 12.08
CA GLU A 188 -2.39 4.27 13.00
C GLU A 188 -1.79 4.67 14.35
N LYS A 189 -0.90 3.84 14.92
CA LYS A 189 -0.22 4.10 16.19
C LYS A 189 0.62 5.38 16.12
N GLY A 190 1.25 5.65 14.97
CA GLY A 190 2.01 6.89 14.73
C GLY A 190 1.11 8.11 14.50
N LEU A 191 0.01 7.98 13.75
CA LEU A 191 -0.84 9.11 13.36
C LEU A 191 -1.81 9.55 14.46
N LYS A 192 -2.44 8.62 15.19
CA LYS A 192 -3.45 8.91 16.22
C LYS A 192 -3.08 10.05 17.19
N PRO A 193 -1.86 10.09 17.79
CA PRO A 193 -1.49 11.19 18.69
C PRO A 193 -1.37 12.55 18.00
N MET A 194 -1.11 12.59 16.69
CA MET A 194 -0.92 13.81 15.92
C MET A 194 -2.22 14.41 15.40
N ILE A 195 -3.22 13.57 15.05
CA ILE A 195 -4.40 13.98 14.27
C ILE A 195 -5.14 15.16 14.89
N VAL A 196 -5.51 15.07 16.18
CA VAL A 196 -6.31 16.11 16.84
C VAL A 196 -5.53 17.43 16.92
N ALA A 197 -4.27 17.36 17.35
CA ALA A 197 -3.42 18.53 17.48
C ALA A 197 -3.21 19.23 16.13
N ALA A 198 -2.89 18.47 15.09
CA ALA A 198 -2.66 18.97 13.74
C ALA A 198 -3.94 19.49 13.07
N MET A 199 -5.04 18.73 13.12
CA MET A 199 -6.26 19.05 12.38
C MET A 199 -7.14 20.11 13.03
N LEU A 200 -7.12 20.22 14.36
CA LEU A 200 -8.04 21.08 15.10
C LEU A 200 -7.36 22.05 16.06
N GLU A 201 -6.33 21.66 16.80
CA GLU A 201 -5.79 22.52 17.88
C GLU A 201 -4.78 23.55 17.37
N SER A 202 -3.93 23.17 16.41
CA SER A 202 -2.87 24.03 15.86
C SER A 202 -3.43 25.16 15.00
N GLU A 203 -3.27 26.42 15.44
CA GLU A 203 -3.75 27.59 14.69
C GLU A 203 -2.86 27.85 13.48
N THR A 204 -3.31 27.40 12.30
CA THR A 204 -2.62 27.57 11.02
C THR A 204 -2.86 28.95 10.39
N ILE A 205 -4.00 29.59 10.70
CA ILE A 205 -4.38 30.91 10.18
C ILE A 205 -4.33 31.92 11.32
N GLN A 206 -3.37 32.84 11.25
CA GLN A 206 -3.18 33.88 12.25
C GLN A 206 -4.41 34.81 12.35
N GLY A 207 -4.85 35.11 13.58
CA GLY A 207 -5.91 36.08 13.84
C GLY A 207 -7.34 35.53 13.90
N LEU A 208 -7.60 34.28 13.47
CA LEU A 208 -8.95 33.68 13.54
C LEU A 208 -9.47 33.49 14.98
N SER A 209 -8.59 33.36 15.96
CA SER A 209 -8.94 33.19 17.38
C SER A 209 -9.23 34.51 18.11
N SER A 210 -9.09 35.66 17.44
CA SER A 210 -9.26 36.99 18.04
C SER A 210 -10.69 37.29 18.53
N ALA A 211 -11.65 36.40 18.28
CA ALA A 211 -13.03 36.51 18.76
C ALA A 211 -13.27 35.91 20.16
N ARG A 212 -12.23 35.43 20.86
CA ARG A 212 -12.37 34.92 22.24
C ARG A 212 -12.49 36.10 23.21
N PRO A 213 -13.43 36.09 24.18
CA PRO A 213 -13.57 37.18 25.17
C PRO A 213 -12.26 37.38 25.95
N PRO A 214 -12.00 38.61 26.46
CA PRO A 214 -10.78 38.93 27.21
C PRO A 214 -10.80 38.24 28.58
N GLY A 215 -10.40 36.97 28.60
CA GLY A 215 -10.14 36.17 29.80
C GLY A 215 -8.64 35.97 30.02
N PRO A 216 -8.23 35.44 31.19
CA PRO A 216 -6.83 35.24 31.50
C PRO A 216 -6.19 34.34 30.43
N ARG A 217 -5.22 34.90 29.71
CA ARG A 217 -4.40 34.17 28.74
C ARG A 217 -3.60 33.12 29.50
N ARG A 218 -4.14 31.90 29.64
CA ARG A 218 -3.28 30.74 29.86
C ARG A 218 -2.45 30.63 28.58
N PRO A 219 -1.12 30.60 28.63
CA PRO A 219 -0.34 30.17 27.49
C PRO A 219 -0.89 28.78 27.14
N LEU A 220 -1.63 28.64 26.03
CA LEU A 220 -1.83 27.31 25.51
C LEU A 220 -0.42 26.83 25.20
N ALA A 221 -0.02 25.72 25.83
CA ALA A 221 1.21 25.04 25.46
C ALA A 221 1.23 24.93 23.93
N ALA A 222 2.40 25.17 23.32
CA ALA A 222 2.55 25.06 21.88
C ALA A 222 1.90 23.74 21.42
N PRO A 223 1.12 23.75 20.32
CA PRO A 223 0.46 22.53 19.86
C PRO A 223 1.51 21.44 19.71
N ALA A 224 1.24 20.26 20.29
CA ALA A 224 2.22 19.18 20.31
C ALA A 224 2.60 18.72 18.89
N HIS A 225 1.66 18.87 17.95
CA HIS A 225 1.85 18.57 16.53
C HIS A 225 1.15 19.58 15.62
N THR A 226 1.73 19.80 14.44
CA THR A 226 1.22 20.73 13.42
C THR A 226 0.77 20.00 12.15
N LEU A 227 -0.05 20.66 11.32
CA LEU A 227 -0.48 20.09 10.03
C LEU A 227 0.70 19.69 9.11
N PRO A 228 1.77 20.49 8.96
CA PRO A 228 2.93 20.08 8.18
C PRO A 228 3.59 18.80 8.69
N GLU A 229 3.67 18.58 10.02
CA GLU A 229 4.21 17.34 10.58
C GLU A 229 3.33 16.13 10.24
N LEU A 230 2.00 16.29 10.29
CA LEU A 230 1.07 15.23 9.89
C LEU A 230 1.24 14.87 8.41
N LEU A 231 1.38 15.89 7.54
CA LEU A 231 1.64 15.70 6.11
C LEU A 231 2.99 15.05 5.84
N LEU A 232 4.03 15.45 6.60
CA LEU A 232 5.35 14.84 6.50
C LEU A 232 5.31 13.35 6.85
N GLN A 233 4.58 12.99 7.92
CA GLN A 233 4.42 11.59 8.33
C GLN A 233 3.63 10.76 7.31
N LEU A 234 2.59 11.34 6.69
CA LEU A 234 1.89 10.72 5.57
C LEU A 234 2.81 10.54 4.36
N GLY A 235 3.62 11.56 4.05
CA GLY A 235 4.65 11.53 3.01
C GLY A 235 5.64 10.40 3.23
N SER A 236 6.20 10.26 4.44
CA SER A 236 7.14 9.17 4.74
C SER A 236 6.53 7.78 4.57
N PHE A 237 5.25 7.60 4.94
CA PHE A 237 4.56 6.32 4.70
C PHE A 237 4.33 6.07 3.21
N HIS A 238 3.93 7.10 2.44
CA HIS A 238 3.76 6.99 0.99
C HIS A 238 5.07 6.63 0.28
N GLU A 239 6.15 7.33 0.61
CA GLU A 239 7.49 7.09 0.09
C GLU A 239 7.98 5.68 0.43
N ALA A 240 7.85 5.27 1.70
CA ALA A 240 8.23 3.92 2.13
C ALA A 240 7.50 2.83 1.32
N LEU A 241 6.19 2.95 1.13
CA LEU A 241 5.42 1.97 0.34
C LEU A 241 5.84 1.95 -1.14
N SER A 242 6.10 3.12 -1.71
CA SER A 242 6.49 3.26 -3.11
C SER A 242 7.91 2.72 -3.36
N CYS A 243 8.85 3.00 -2.46
CA CYS A 243 10.24 2.54 -2.54
C CYS A 243 10.37 1.02 -2.45
N GLN A 244 9.45 0.33 -1.76
CA GLN A 244 9.46 -1.13 -1.66
C GLN A 244 8.87 -1.85 -2.89
N GLY A 245 8.39 -1.11 -3.90
CA GLY A 245 7.87 -1.69 -5.14
C GLY A 245 6.47 -2.30 -5.03
N LEU A 246 5.66 -1.83 -4.08
CA LEU A 246 4.24 -2.23 -4.00
C LEU A 246 3.45 -1.69 -5.19
N PRO A 247 2.44 -2.44 -5.71
CA PRO A 247 1.56 -1.92 -6.75
C PRO A 247 0.83 -0.65 -6.30
N ALA A 248 0.69 0.33 -7.18
CA ALA A 248 0.01 1.61 -6.89
C ALA A 248 -1.39 1.42 -6.29
N THR A 249 -2.13 0.39 -6.72
CA THR A 249 -3.44 0.05 -6.17
C THR A 249 -3.40 -0.31 -4.69
N VAL A 250 -2.33 -0.93 -4.19
CA VAL A 250 -2.16 -1.27 -2.77
C VAL A 250 -1.79 -0.02 -1.99
N VAL A 251 -0.91 0.82 -2.55
CA VAL A 251 -0.54 2.13 -1.97
C VAL A 251 -1.79 3.02 -1.83
N HIS A 252 -2.61 3.12 -2.87
CA HIS A 252 -3.88 3.86 -2.87
C HIS A 252 -4.82 3.39 -1.75
N GLN A 253 -4.99 2.08 -1.59
CA GLN A 253 -5.83 1.52 -0.51
C GLN A 253 -5.28 1.87 0.87
N ALA A 254 -3.96 1.83 1.06
CA ALA A 254 -3.32 2.21 2.32
C ALA A 254 -3.56 3.68 2.64
N ILE A 255 -3.28 4.59 1.70
CA ILE A 255 -3.51 6.03 1.90
C ILE A 255 -4.99 6.31 2.17
N ARG A 256 -5.91 5.71 1.41
CA ARG A 256 -7.35 5.83 1.67
C ARG A 256 -7.72 5.42 3.09
N GLN A 257 -7.15 4.35 3.61
CA GLN A 257 -7.37 3.90 4.99
C GLN A 257 -6.80 4.88 6.03
N LEU A 258 -5.62 5.47 5.79
CA LEU A 258 -5.04 6.47 6.69
C LEU A 258 -5.84 7.78 6.70
N LEU A 259 -6.34 8.21 5.55
CA LEU A 259 -7.19 9.41 5.46
C LEU A 259 -8.57 9.17 6.10
N PHE A 260 -9.09 7.94 6.04
CA PHE A 260 -10.29 7.56 6.80
C PHE A 260 -10.06 7.65 8.32
N LEU A 261 -8.90 7.18 8.81
CA LEU A 261 -8.52 7.35 10.22
C LEU A 261 -8.47 8.83 10.62
N ILE A 262 -7.83 9.68 9.81
CA ILE A 262 -7.74 11.12 10.04
C ILE A 262 -9.14 11.74 10.09
N SER A 263 -9.97 11.45 9.10
CA SER A 263 -11.36 11.92 8.99
C SER A 263 -12.18 11.53 10.22
N GLY A 264 -12.22 10.23 10.55
CA GLY A 264 -13.00 9.69 11.66
C GLY A 264 -12.52 10.19 13.02
N THR A 265 -11.20 10.25 13.25
CA THR A 265 -10.64 10.73 14.52
C THR A 265 -10.94 12.21 14.74
N THR A 266 -10.80 13.03 13.68
CA THR A 266 -11.10 14.46 13.72
C THR A 266 -12.59 14.71 13.96
N LEU A 267 -13.46 13.99 13.23
CA LEU A 267 -14.91 14.10 13.38
C LEU A 267 -15.37 13.65 14.78
N ASN A 268 -14.85 12.54 15.29
CA ASN A 268 -15.16 12.07 16.65
C ASN A 268 -14.77 13.11 17.70
N TYR A 269 -13.63 13.78 17.55
CA TYR A 269 -13.24 14.86 18.46
C TYR A 269 -14.23 16.04 18.43
N LEU A 270 -14.64 16.49 17.23
CA LEU A 270 -15.67 17.53 17.07
C LEU A 270 -16.98 17.14 17.77
N LEU A 271 -17.41 15.89 17.61
CA LEU A 271 -18.67 15.38 18.19
C LEU A 271 -18.61 15.25 19.71
N LEU A 272 -17.43 15.01 20.29
CA LEU A 272 -17.26 14.80 21.73
C LEU A 272 -17.00 16.09 22.51
N ARG A 273 -16.39 17.11 21.89
CA ARG A 273 -15.98 18.34 22.58
C ARG A 273 -16.88 19.53 22.33
N LYS A 274 -17.26 20.20 23.42
CA LYS A 274 -18.14 21.38 23.39
C LYS A 274 -17.46 22.65 22.88
N ASP A 275 -16.14 22.72 22.98
CA ASP A 275 -15.31 23.88 22.59
C ASP A 275 -14.71 23.75 21.19
N ALA A 276 -15.00 22.67 20.47
CA ALA A 276 -14.43 22.38 19.15
C ALA A 276 -15.31 22.87 17.97
N CYS A 277 -16.58 23.21 18.23
CA CYS A 277 -17.53 23.62 17.22
C CYS A 277 -17.73 25.15 17.22
N SER A 278 -17.07 25.85 16.32
CA SER A 278 -17.26 27.29 16.07
C SER A 278 -17.07 27.61 14.59
N TRP A 279 -17.52 28.79 14.15
CA TRP A 279 -17.26 29.28 12.80
C TRP A 279 -15.76 29.29 12.46
N SER A 280 -14.93 29.81 13.37
CA SER A 280 -13.47 29.89 13.19
C SER A 280 -12.82 28.52 13.06
N ARG A 281 -13.26 27.52 13.84
CA ARG A 281 -12.81 26.13 13.70
C ARG A 281 -13.27 25.52 12.39
N GLY A 282 -14.45 25.86 11.90
CA GLY A 282 -14.91 25.49 10.55
C GLY A 282 -13.98 26.00 9.45
N ILE A 283 -13.57 27.27 9.51
CA ILE A 283 -12.63 27.87 8.54
C ILE A 283 -11.27 27.18 8.58
N GLN A 284 -10.71 27.00 9.79
CA GLN A 284 -9.43 26.33 10.00
C GLN A 284 -9.46 24.89 9.49
N LEU A 285 -10.51 24.13 9.84
CA LEU A 285 -10.68 22.76 9.40
C LEU A 285 -10.79 22.67 7.87
N ARG A 286 -11.56 23.57 7.24
CA ARG A 286 -11.66 23.62 5.78
C ARG A 286 -10.30 23.89 5.12
N TYR A 287 -9.49 24.78 5.69
CA TYR A 287 -8.12 25.00 5.22
C TYR A 287 -7.26 23.74 5.37
N ASN A 288 -7.27 23.11 6.54
CA ASN A 288 -6.49 21.90 6.79
C ASN A 288 -6.88 20.75 5.84
N ILE A 289 -8.18 20.56 5.57
CA ILE A 289 -8.67 19.61 4.55
C ILE A 289 -8.13 19.98 3.16
N SER A 290 -8.15 21.26 2.78
CA SER A 290 -7.65 21.69 1.46
C SER A 290 -6.16 21.37 1.27
N GLN A 291 -5.37 21.43 2.34
CA GLN A 291 -3.96 21.05 2.33
C GLN A 291 -3.78 19.54 2.18
N LEU A 292 -4.61 18.72 2.85
CA LEU A 292 -4.63 17.27 2.64
C LEU A 292 -4.99 16.93 1.19
N GLU A 293 -6.02 17.56 0.62
CA GLU A 293 -6.39 17.36 -0.78
C GLU A 293 -5.29 17.83 -1.76
N GLN A 294 -4.59 18.91 -1.43
CA GLN A 294 -3.47 19.40 -2.22
C GLN A 294 -2.29 18.44 -2.17
N TRP A 295 -1.98 17.89 -1.01
CA TRP A 295 -0.97 16.84 -0.84
C TRP A 295 -1.33 15.60 -1.67
N LEU A 296 -2.58 15.12 -1.60
CA LEU A 296 -3.04 14.01 -2.44
C LEU A 296 -2.84 14.27 -3.93
N ARG A 297 -3.06 15.51 -4.40
CA ARG A 297 -2.81 15.87 -5.81
C ARG A 297 -1.32 15.90 -6.14
N ALA A 298 -0.49 16.45 -5.26
CA ALA A 298 0.95 16.54 -5.46
C ALA A 298 1.62 15.16 -5.54
N GLU A 299 1.17 14.21 -4.73
CA GLU A 299 1.65 12.82 -4.72
C GLU A 299 1.02 11.93 -5.80
N GLY A 300 0.15 12.47 -6.67
CA GLY A 300 -0.52 11.71 -7.72
C GLY A 300 -1.67 10.81 -7.24
N LEU A 301 -2.09 10.92 -5.97
CA LEU A 301 -3.06 10.05 -5.29
C LEU A 301 -4.53 10.44 -5.52
N HIS A 302 -4.83 11.33 -6.46
CA HIS A 302 -6.18 11.82 -6.75
C HIS A 302 -7.19 10.73 -7.16
N GLN A 303 -6.74 9.59 -7.70
CA GLN A 303 -7.59 8.46 -8.09
C GLN A 303 -7.70 7.35 -7.02
N SER A 304 -7.12 7.58 -5.84
CA SER A 304 -7.03 6.55 -4.78
C SER A 304 -8.34 6.28 -4.03
N GLY A 305 -9.37 7.12 -4.21
CA GLY A 305 -10.56 7.09 -3.38
C GLY A 305 -10.35 7.72 -1.98
N ALA A 306 -9.18 8.32 -1.72
CA ALA A 306 -8.83 8.88 -0.42
C ALA A 306 -9.45 10.26 -0.16
N ARG A 307 -9.94 10.96 -1.19
CA ARG A 307 -10.62 12.24 -1.03
C ARG A 307 -12.03 12.03 -0.49
N GLU A 308 -12.71 11.02 -1.00
CA GLU A 308 -14.10 10.67 -0.70
C GLU A 308 -14.27 10.32 0.78
N VAL A 309 -13.25 9.74 1.42
CA VAL A 309 -13.30 9.44 2.88
C VAL A 309 -13.20 10.70 3.76
N LEU A 310 -12.81 11.85 3.21
CA LEU A 310 -12.81 13.14 3.90
C LEU A 310 -14.16 13.84 3.84
N GLU A 311 -15.11 13.37 3.01
CA GLU A 311 -16.40 14.03 2.78
C GLU A 311 -17.21 14.29 4.08
N PRO A 312 -17.29 13.36 5.06
CA PRO A 312 -17.96 13.67 6.34
C PRO A 312 -17.34 14.89 7.04
N LEU A 313 -16.02 15.05 6.96
CA LEU A 313 -15.29 16.14 7.58
C LEU A 313 -15.46 17.46 6.80
N VAL A 314 -15.54 17.39 5.47
CA VAL A 314 -15.89 18.52 4.60
C VAL A 314 -17.28 19.06 4.97
N GLN A 315 -18.28 18.17 5.04
CA GLN A 315 -19.65 18.53 5.41
C GLN A 315 -19.70 19.11 6.83
N ALA A 316 -18.96 18.54 7.79
CA ALA A 316 -18.88 19.07 9.14
C ALA A 316 -18.28 20.50 9.16
N ALA A 317 -17.20 20.73 8.41
CA ALA A 317 -16.57 22.05 8.30
C ALA A 317 -17.49 23.10 7.65
N GLN A 318 -18.28 22.69 6.65
CA GLN A 318 -19.29 23.54 6.01
C GLN A 318 -20.47 23.82 6.95
N LEU A 319 -20.96 22.81 7.67
CA LEU A 319 -22.04 22.93 8.66
C LEU A 319 -21.71 23.96 9.75
N LEU A 320 -20.44 24.03 10.19
CA LEU A 320 -19.99 25.05 11.13
C LEU A 320 -20.10 26.47 10.57
N GLN A 321 -20.01 26.66 9.25
CA GLN A 321 -19.94 27.97 8.59
C GLN A 321 -21.27 28.48 8.02
N VAL A 322 -22.23 27.60 7.73
CA VAL A 322 -23.54 28.01 7.19
C VAL A 322 -24.40 28.72 8.25
N LYS A 323 -25.41 29.46 7.77
CA LYS A 323 -26.45 30.06 8.62
C LYS A 323 -27.33 28.97 9.23
N LYS A 324 -27.90 29.25 10.41
CA LYS A 324 -28.55 28.26 11.29
C LYS A 324 -29.81 28.86 11.96
N ALA A 325 -30.54 29.72 11.24
CA ALA A 325 -31.61 30.54 11.82
C ALA A 325 -33.00 30.19 11.29
N THR A 326 -33.16 29.99 9.98
CA THR A 326 -34.49 29.84 9.34
C THR A 326 -34.81 28.41 8.89
N GLU A 327 -36.07 28.13 8.57
CA GLU A 327 -36.47 26.84 7.98
C GLU A 327 -35.83 26.61 6.60
N GLU A 328 -35.53 27.68 5.84
CA GLU A 328 -34.74 27.55 4.60
C GLU A 328 -33.29 27.12 4.90
N ASP A 329 -32.66 27.69 5.93
CA ASP A 329 -31.31 27.28 6.37
C ASP A 329 -31.30 25.80 6.77
N ALA A 330 -32.34 25.34 7.50
CA ALA A 330 -32.49 23.93 7.84
C ALA A 330 -32.57 23.05 6.58
N GLY A 331 -33.35 23.45 5.57
CA GLY A 331 -33.41 22.76 4.27
C GLY A 331 -32.07 22.75 3.51
N ALA A 332 -31.32 23.84 3.56
CA ALA A 332 -29.98 23.91 2.97
C ALA A 332 -29.01 22.97 3.67
N ILE A 333 -29.06 22.87 5.00
CA ILE A 333 -28.28 21.90 5.78
C ILE A 333 -28.65 20.46 5.39
N CYS A 334 -29.93 20.15 5.16
CA CYS A 334 -30.35 18.83 4.65
C CYS A 334 -29.77 18.50 3.29
N SER A 335 -29.68 19.49 2.41
CA SER A 335 -29.13 19.30 1.07
C SER A 335 -27.61 19.19 1.08
N LEU A 336 -26.95 19.81 2.05
CA LEU A 336 -25.50 19.81 2.24
C LEU A 336 -25.00 18.52 2.90
N CYS A 337 -25.64 18.10 4.00
CA CYS A 337 -25.20 17.00 4.85
C CYS A 337 -25.78 15.67 4.36
N THR A 338 -25.29 15.17 3.23
CA THR A 338 -25.77 13.91 2.64
C THR A 338 -25.07 12.67 3.19
N VAL A 339 -23.88 12.82 3.79
CA VAL A 339 -23.07 11.73 4.30
C VAL A 339 -23.08 11.68 5.84
N LEU A 340 -23.18 12.84 6.50
CA LEU A 340 -23.33 12.90 7.95
C LEU A 340 -24.69 12.34 8.39
N SER A 341 -24.71 11.57 9.47
CA SER A 341 -25.97 11.09 10.04
C SER A 341 -26.72 12.23 10.72
N THR A 342 -28.05 12.13 10.79
CA THR A 342 -28.91 13.10 11.49
C THR A 342 -28.42 13.34 12.92
N GLN A 343 -27.97 12.29 13.61
CA GLN A 343 -27.45 12.41 14.98
C GLN A 343 -26.16 13.22 15.05
N GLN A 344 -25.26 13.06 14.08
CA GLN A 344 -24.02 13.84 13.98
C GLN A 344 -24.31 15.31 13.70
N VAL A 345 -25.19 15.60 12.74
CA VAL A 345 -25.62 16.98 12.41
C VAL A 345 -26.21 17.66 13.65
N VAL A 346 -27.18 17.02 14.31
CA VAL A 346 -27.81 17.53 15.53
C VAL A 346 -26.78 17.73 16.64
N LYS A 347 -25.81 16.82 16.80
CA LYS A 347 -24.77 16.93 17.82
C LYS A 347 -23.86 18.14 17.57
N ILE A 348 -23.44 18.37 16.32
CA ILE A 348 -22.61 19.51 15.93
C ILE A 348 -23.37 20.82 16.17
N LEU A 349 -24.64 20.91 15.76
CA LEU A 349 -25.47 22.10 15.97
C LEU A 349 -25.67 22.41 17.46
N ARG A 350 -25.88 21.39 18.30
CA ARG A 350 -26.01 21.55 19.76
C ARG A 350 -24.69 21.97 20.43
N ALA A 351 -23.56 21.51 19.90
CA ALA A 351 -22.24 21.86 20.42
C ALA A 351 -21.72 23.20 19.89
N TYR A 352 -22.39 23.79 18.90
CA TYR A 352 -21.96 25.03 18.26
C TYR A 352 -21.89 26.20 19.25
N THR A 353 -20.71 26.81 19.34
CA THR A 353 -20.45 27.99 20.16
C THR A 353 -20.30 29.21 19.25
N PRO A 354 -21.27 30.14 19.24
CA PRO A 354 -21.23 31.32 18.38
C PRO A 354 -20.13 32.29 18.79
N ALA A 355 -19.62 33.04 17.81
CA ALA A 355 -18.68 34.14 18.06
C ALA A 355 -19.40 35.29 18.79
N ALA A 356 -18.79 35.80 19.86
CA ALA A 356 -19.39 36.83 20.70
C ALA A 356 -19.70 38.11 19.89
N GLY A 357 -20.96 38.50 19.84
CA GLY A 357 -21.42 39.72 19.17
C GLY A 357 -21.53 39.66 17.64
N LEU A 358 -21.20 38.52 17.01
CA LEU A 358 -21.28 38.32 15.56
C LEU A 358 -22.32 37.28 15.16
N GLU A 359 -22.64 36.34 16.05
CA GLU A 359 -23.55 35.24 15.77
C GLU A 359 -24.50 34.98 16.94
N GLU A 360 -25.71 34.54 16.61
CA GLU A 360 -26.69 34.06 17.59
C GLU A 360 -26.49 32.57 17.88
N ARG A 361 -26.89 32.13 19.09
CA ARG A 361 -26.93 30.70 19.40
C ARG A 361 -27.99 30.01 18.55
N VAL A 362 -27.69 28.79 18.12
CA VAL A 362 -28.66 27.94 17.42
C VAL A 362 -29.84 27.67 18.37
N SER A 363 -31.04 27.99 17.92
CA SER A 363 -32.24 27.85 18.74
C SER A 363 -32.61 26.36 18.92
N PRO A 364 -33.16 25.96 20.08
CA PRO A 364 -33.65 24.59 20.26
C PRO A 364 -34.74 24.22 19.26
N SER A 365 -35.59 25.18 18.89
CA SER A 365 -36.65 25.00 17.89
C SER A 365 -36.10 24.66 16.51
N PHE A 366 -35.02 25.32 16.09
CA PHE A 366 -34.32 25.01 14.84
C PHE A 366 -33.78 23.57 14.84
N ILE A 367 -33.14 23.14 15.93
CA ILE A 367 -32.58 21.78 16.06
C ILE A 367 -33.68 20.70 16.07
N SER A 368 -34.84 21.01 16.64
CA SER A 368 -36.02 20.14 16.63
C SER A 368 -36.86 20.24 15.36
N SER A 369 -36.44 21.03 14.37
CA SER A 369 -37.21 21.20 13.13
C SER A 369 -37.41 19.85 12.45
N LYS A 370 -38.63 19.63 11.95
CA LYS A 370 -39.02 18.37 11.32
C LYS A 370 -38.11 18.03 10.12
N ARG A 371 -37.70 19.06 9.36
CA ARG A 371 -36.76 18.94 8.25
C ARG A 371 -35.42 18.33 8.63
N LEU A 372 -34.84 18.72 9.76
CA LEU A 372 -33.57 18.13 10.24
C LEU A 372 -33.77 16.69 10.74
N GLN A 373 -34.91 16.40 11.38
CA GLN A 373 -35.19 15.06 11.90
C GLN A 373 -35.44 14.02 10.79
N GLU A 374 -35.93 14.46 9.63
CA GLU A 374 -36.29 13.58 8.49
C GLU A 374 -35.13 13.33 7.51
N GLN A 375 -33.93 13.89 7.74
CA GLN A 375 -32.81 13.85 6.78
C GLN A 375 -32.36 12.45 6.34
N ASN A 376 -32.49 11.42 7.18
CA ASN A 376 -32.09 10.05 6.83
C ASN A 376 -32.58 9.02 7.87
N PRO A 377 -33.80 8.45 7.72
CA PRO A 377 -34.29 7.42 8.63
C PRO A 377 -33.57 6.06 8.50
N GLU A 378 -32.87 5.81 7.38
CA GLU A 378 -32.19 4.52 7.11
C GLU A 378 -30.65 4.55 7.35
N GLY A 379 -30.09 5.69 7.77
CA GLY A 379 -28.67 5.80 8.06
C GLY A 379 -28.26 5.07 9.35
N PRO A 380 -26.98 4.68 9.50
CA PRO A 380 -26.50 4.04 10.73
C PRO A 380 -26.72 4.97 11.93
N SER A 381 -27.41 4.45 12.96
CA SER A 381 -27.71 5.16 14.21
C SER A 381 -26.49 5.48 15.09
N GLN A 382 -25.27 5.26 14.58
CA GLN A 382 -24.04 5.42 15.35
C GLN A 382 -23.55 6.87 15.27
N LEU A 383 -23.38 7.49 16.43
CA LEU A 383 -22.89 8.87 16.52
C LEU A 383 -21.41 8.98 16.11
N LEU A 384 -20.57 8.07 16.60
CA LEU A 384 -19.13 8.09 16.38
C LEU A 384 -18.74 7.18 15.22
N VAL A 385 -17.73 7.59 14.46
CA VAL A 385 -17.11 6.76 13.43
C VAL A 385 -16.26 5.69 14.10
N ASP A 386 -16.42 4.43 13.70
CA ASP A 386 -15.51 3.37 14.10
C ASP A 386 -14.15 3.51 13.38
N THR A 387 -13.22 4.19 14.04
CA THR A 387 -11.86 4.39 13.52
C THR A 387 -11.01 3.11 13.50
N CYS A 388 -11.50 2.00 14.06
CA CYS A 388 -10.85 0.69 13.97
C CYS A 388 -11.30 -0.10 12.73
N HIS A 389 -12.25 0.43 11.97
CA HIS A 389 -12.70 -0.17 10.73
C HIS A 389 -11.56 -0.22 9.70
N LEU A 390 -11.32 -1.40 9.13
CA LEU A 390 -10.37 -1.62 8.04
C LEU A 390 -11.14 -1.97 6.77
N PHE A 391 -10.94 -1.19 5.71
CA PHE A 391 -11.46 -1.54 4.39
C PHE A 391 -10.87 -2.88 3.93
N PRO A 392 -11.67 -3.77 3.33
CA PRO A 392 -11.17 -5.01 2.74
C PRO A 392 -10.08 -4.71 1.71
N VAL A 393 -8.89 -5.30 1.90
CA VAL A 393 -7.76 -5.11 0.98
C VAL A 393 -7.89 -6.03 -0.24
N HIS A 394 -7.69 -5.46 -1.41
CA HIS A 394 -7.52 -6.18 -2.67
C HIS A 394 -6.04 -6.15 -3.07
N LEU A 395 -5.45 -7.34 -3.22
CA LEU A 395 -4.05 -7.52 -3.64
C LEU A 395 -4.04 -8.06 -5.08
N PRO A 396 -4.01 -7.18 -6.10
CA PRO A 396 -4.07 -7.63 -7.49
C PRO A 396 -2.80 -8.37 -7.89
N PHE A 397 -2.95 -9.27 -8.85
CA PHE A 397 -1.80 -9.84 -9.56
C PHE A 397 -1.07 -8.73 -10.32
N SER A 398 0.26 -8.78 -10.25
CA SER A 398 1.15 -7.91 -11.02
C SER A 398 2.33 -8.75 -11.50
N ALA A 399 2.41 -8.97 -12.81
CA ALA A 399 3.49 -9.68 -13.45
C ALA A 399 4.82 -8.93 -13.25
N SER A 400 5.91 -9.68 -13.05
CA SER A 400 7.26 -9.12 -13.06
C SER A 400 7.82 -9.14 -14.47
N SER A 401 8.46 -8.04 -14.87
CA SER A 401 9.29 -7.98 -16.09
C SER A 401 10.74 -8.44 -15.86
N VAL A 402 11.12 -8.74 -14.62
CA VAL A 402 12.49 -9.13 -14.28
C VAL A 402 12.84 -10.47 -14.92
N HIS A 403 13.97 -10.51 -15.63
CA HIS A 403 14.54 -11.74 -16.18
C HIS A 403 15.29 -12.50 -15.08
N LEU A 404 14.75 -13.65 -14.68
CA LEU A 404 15.33 -14.48 -13.61
C LEU A 404 16.78 -14.89 -13.92
N ASP A 405 17.11 -15.14 -15.19
CA ASP A 405 18.46 -15.53 -15.64
C ASP A 405 19.48 -14.41 -15.58
N GLU A 406 19.06 -13.16 -15.35
CA GLU A 406 19.93 -11.99 -15.30
C GLU A 406 20.02 -11.44 -13.87
N LEU A 407 19.26 -12.00 -12.94
CA LEU A 407 19.28 -11.60 -11.54
C LEU A 407 20.70 -11.78 -10.96
N HIS A 408 21.21 -10.73 -10.33
CA HIS A 408 22.48 -10.76 -9.62
C HIS A 408 22.20 -10.74 -8.12
N ILE A 409 22.79 -11.69 -7.38
CA ILE A 409 22.76 -11.70 -5.92
C ILE A 409 24.01 -10.95 -5.45
N PRO A 410 23.87 -9.78 -4.80
CA PRO A 410 25.01 -9.04 -4.27
C PRO A 410 25.77 -9.86 -3.23
N GLU A 411 27.10 -9.78 -3.24
CA GLU A 411 27.96 -10.46 -2.25
C GLU A 411 27.70 -10.02 -0.81
N SER A 412 27.08 -8.85 -0.61
CA SER A 412 26.66 -8.33 0.70
C SER A 412 25.55 -9.17 1.35
N ILE A 413 24.82 -9.96 0.56
CA ILE A 413 23.84 -10.92 1.05
C ILE A 413 24.58 -12.25 1.09
N ASP A 414 25.02 -12.68 2.28
CA ASP A 414 25.91 -13.84 2.52
C ASP A 414 25.30 -15.20 2.10
N LEU A 415 25.06 -15.36 0.81
CA LEU A 415 24.42 -16.50 0.18
C LEU A 415 25.43 -17.28 -0.65
N ALA A 416 26.71 -17.27 -0.27
CA ALA A 416 27.79 -17.94 -0.98
C ALA A 416 27.62 -19.49 -1.05
N PHE A 417 26.70 -20.04 -0.26
CA PHE A 417 26.28 -21.45 -0.32
C PHE A 417 25.30 -21.74 -1.47
N LEU A 418 24.67 -20.72 -2.05
CA LEU A 418 23.89 -20.82 -3.29
C LEU A 418 24.83 -20.67 -4.50
N LEU A 419 24.79 -21.64 -5.39
CA LEU A 419 25.38 -21.63 -6.72
C LEU A 419 24.34 -21.22 -7.73
N ARG A 420 24.79 -20.63 -8.84
CA ARG A 420 24.10 -20.51 -10.13
C ARG A 420 24.83 -21.55 -11.02
N VAL A 421 24.34 -22.73 -11.40
CA VAL A 421 23.01 -22.93 -11.91
C VAL A 421 22.87 -22.06 -13.08
#